data_AF-A0A2V6RXM2-F1
#
_entry.id   AF-A0A2V6RXM2-F1
#
_cell.length_a   1.000
_cell.length_b   1.000
_cell.length_c   1.000
_cell.angle_alpha   90.00
_cell.angle_beta   90.00
_cell.angle_gamma   90.00
#
_symmetry.space_group_name_H-M   'P 1'
#
loop_
_entity.id
_entity.type
_entity.pdbx_description
1 polymer ?
#
loop_
_entity_poly.entity_id
_entity_poly.type
_entity_poly.pdbx_seq_one_letter_code
_entity_poly.pdbx_strand_id
1 'polypeptide(L)'
;MPYHLALTAWSPRRVLREGTAHCLEGAIFAAAALRVLGFPPLLLDLEAVQDMDHVIAVFRVRERWGAIAKSNHSGLRYREPVYESKRELVMSYFEGYLNFRRERTLRAYSRPVNLASFDRRRPGWMVSEADLWWIPEHLVDIPHVRLLTPAVERALTRADRRSLEASLVGHRPH
;
A
#
# COMPACT_ATOMS: atom_id res chain seq x y z
N MET A 1 -1.63 3.04 15.79
CA MET A 1 -1.37 4.27 15.03
C MET A 1 -2.63 4.69 14.25
N PRO A 2 -3.24 5.86 14.55
CA PRO A 2 -4.35 6.45 13.78
C PRO A 2 -4.02 6.70 12.30
N TYR A 3 -5.06 6.87 11.46
CA TYR A 3 -4.91 7.41 10.10
C TYR A 3 -5.01 8.93 10.17
N HIS A 4 -4.13 9.65 9.48
CA HIS A 4 -4.27 11.10 9.25
C HIS A 4 -4.57 11.39 7.78
N LEU A 5 -5.14 12.57 7.54
CA LEU A 5 -5.45 13.08 6.21
C LEU A 5 -4.57 14.31 6.01
N ALA A 6 -3.38 14.10 5.46
CA ALA A 6 -2.38 15.13 5.26
C ALA A 6 -1.69 14.95 3.91
N LEU A 7 -1.29 16.05 3.28
CA LEU A 7 -0.46 16.03 2.07
C LEU A 7 1.00 16.05 2.49
N THR A 8 1.50 14.91 2.94
CA THR A 8 2.87 14.74 3.45
C THR A 8 3.50 13.45 2.94
N ALA A 9 4.81 13.33 3.06
CA ALA A 9 5.54 12.09 2.78
C ALA A 9 6.59 11.84 3.86
N TRP A 10 6.16 11.70 5.10
CA TRP A 10 7.04 11.59 6.25
C TRP A 10 8.00 10.40 6.21
N SER A 11 9.18 10.63 6.78
CA SER A 11 10.14 9.57 7.07
C SER A 11 9.65 8.67 8.22
N PRO A 12 10.22 7.45 8.35
CA PRO A 12 9.99 6.58 9.51
C PRO A 12 10.17 7.29 10.86
N ARG A 13 11.20 8.14 11.01
CA ARG A 13 11.44 8.92 12.23
C ARG A 13 10.28 9.87 12.54
N ARG A 14 9.76 10.57 11.54
CA ARG A 14 8.62 11.47 11.71
C ARG A 14 7.36 10.69 12.08
N VAL A 15 7.06 9.60 11.40
CA VAL A 15 5.92 8.72 11.74
C VAL A 15 5.98 8.24 13.20
N LEU A 16 7.17 7.83 13.67
CA LEU A 16 7.37 7.45 15.07
C LEU A 16 7.12 8.61 16.06
N ARG A 17 7.60 9.81 15.74
CA ARG A 17 7.43 11.00 16.59
C ARG A 17 5.97 11.44 16.68
N GLU A 18 5.31 11.55 15.53
CA GLU A 18 3.94 12.07 15.44
C GLU A 18 2.87 11.02 15.80
N GLY A 19 3.23 9.73 15.75
CA GLY A 19 2.33 8.64 16.14
C GLY A 19 1.12 8.48 15.21
N THR A 20 1.22 8.92 13.96
CA THR A 20 0.17 8.82 12.92
C THR A 20 0.79 8.66 11.53
N ALA A 21 0.04 8.08 10.60
CA ALA A 21 0.44 7.95 9.19
C ALA A 21 -0.75 7.64 8.28
N HIS A 22 -0.67 8.04 7.01
CA HIS A 22 -1.51 7.53 5.92
C HIS A 22 -0.84 6.32 5.25
N CYS A 23 -1.39 5.85 4.12
CA CYS A 23 -0.92 4.64 3.45
C CYS A 23 0.57 4.66 3.10
N LEU A 24 1.02 5.65 2.33
CA LEU A 24 2.41 5.82 1.90
C LEU A 24 3.38 5.84 3.09
N GLU A 25 3.16 6.74 4.05
CA GLU A 25 4.04 6.89 5.20
C GLU A 25 4.05 5.64 6.08
N GLY A 26 2.89 5.00 6.25
CA GLY A 26 2.76 3.74 6.98
C GLY A 26 3.53 2.60 6.30
N ALA A 27 3.51 2.55 4.97
CA ALA A 27 4.27 1.57 4.19
C ALA A 27 5.79 1.83 4.27
N ILE A 28 6.23 3.09 4.13
CA ILE A 28 7.64 3.46 4.28
C ILE A 28 8.15 3.11 5.69
N PHE A 29 7.37 3.44 6.72
CA PHE A 29 7.68 3.08 8.11
C PHE A 29 7.75 1.56 8.30
N ALA A 30 6.78 0.80 7.77
CA ALA A 30 6.78 -0.64 7.84
C ALA A 30 7.98 -1.27 7.10
N ALA A 31 8.37 -0.74 5.93
CA ALA A 31 9.56 -1.18 5.21
C ALA A 31 10.85 -0.93 6.00
N ALA A 32 10.96 0.21 6.69
CA ALA A 32 12.07 0.48 7.58
C ALA A 32 12.09 -0.47 8.79
N ALA A 33 10.93 -0.78 9.38
CA ALA A 33 10.82 -1.75 10.46
C ALA A 33 11.22 -3.17 10.00
N LEU A 34 10.73 -3.60 8.84
CA LEU A 34 11.13 -4.87 8.20
C LEU A 34 12.65 -4.95 8.00
N ARG A 35 13.28 -3.84 7.57
CA ARG A 35 14.73 -3.75 7.45
C ARG A 35 15.45 -3.99 8.77
N VAL A 36 14.99 -3.36 9.85
CA VAL A 36 15.55 -3.59 11.19
C VAL A 36 15.42 -5.05 11.61
N LEU A 37 14.34 -5.72 11.19
CA LEU A 37 14.11 -7.15 11.43
C LEU A 37 14.86 -8.09 10.47
N GLY A 38 15.72 -7.56 9.58
CA GLY A 38 16.52 -8.36 8.64
C GLY A 38 15.86 -8.69 7.31
N PHE A 39 14.66 -8.16 7.04
CA PHE A 39 14.01 -8.31 5.73
C PHE A 39 14.41 -7.18 4.78
N PRO A 40 14.38 -7.38 3.45
CA PRO A 40 14.54 -6.27 2.52
C PRO A 40 13.39 -5.25 2.66
N PRO A 41 13.66 -3.92 2.65
CA PRO A 41 12.62 -2.88 2.74
C PRO A 41 11.90 -2.72 1.40
N LEU A 42 10.97 -3.64 1.12
CA LEU A 42 10.25 -3.67 -0.15
C LEU A 42 8.91 -2.94 -0.06
N LEU A 43 8.67 -2.04 -1.01
CA LEU A 43 7.37 -1.44 -1.26
C LEU A 43 6.74 -2.02 -2.52
N LEU A 44 5.42 -2.05 -2.55
CA LEU A 44 4.62 -2.38 -3.71
C LEU A 44 3.51 -1.33 -3.83
N ASP A 45 3.34 -0.81 -5.04
CA ASP A 45 2.34 0.20 -5.35
C ASP A 45 1.12 -0.46 -6.00
N LEU A 46 -0.07 -0.04 -5.57
CA LEU A 46 -1.36 -0.53 -6.03
C LEU A 46 -2.11 0.61 -6.70
N GLU A 47 -2.42 0.43 -7.98
CA GLU A 47 -3.15 1.43 -8.76
C GLU A 47 -4.64 1.13 -8.78
N ALA A 48 -5.44 2.16 -8.56
CA ALA A 48 -6.89 2.10 -8.61
C ALA A 48 -7.49 3.13 -9.56
N VAL A 49 -8.66 2.81 -10.10
CA VAL A 49 -9.39 3.71 -11.00
C VAL A 49 -10.56 4.36 -10.28
N GLN A 50 -10.67 5.68 -10.40
CA GLN A 50 -11.70 6.48 -9.72
C GLN A 50 -11.72 6.27 -8.19
N ASP A 51 -10.52 6.09 -7.63
CA ASP A 51 -10.23 5.87 -6.22
C ASP A 51 -8.80 6.36 -5.95
N MET A 52 -8.34 6.31 -4.70
CA MET A 52 -6.95 6.60 -4.36
C MET A 52 -6.07 5.36 -4.51
N ASP A 53 -4.84 5.54 -5.00
CA ASP A 53 -3.80 4.51 -5.01
C ASP A 53 -3.34 4.15 -3.59
N HIS A 54 -2.68 3.01 -3.46
CA HIS A 54 -2.31 2.46 -2.16
C HIS A 54 -0.94 1.80 -2.17
N VAL A 55 -0.05 2.26 -1.29
CA VAL A 55 1.29 1.68 -1.13
C VAL A 55 1.29 0.73 0.06
N ILE A 56 1.91 -0.44 -0.12
CA ILE A 56 2.06 -1.47 0.92
C ILE A 56 3.52 -1.88 1.08
N ALA A 57 3.93 -2.24 2.30
CA ALA A 57 5.21 -2.88 2.53
C ALA A 57 5.05 -4.40 2.42
N VAL A 58 5.89 -5.05 1.61
CA VAL A 58 5.80 -6.49 1.38
C VAL A 58 7.01 -7.22 1.95
N PHE A 59 6.79 -8.45 2.40
CA PHE A 59 7.83 -9.30 2.96
C PHE A 59 7.60 -10.75 2.53
N ARG A 60 8.63 -11.59 2.69
CA ARG A 60 8.57 -13.00 2.29
C ARG A 60 9.09 -13.91 3.40
N VAL A 61 8.32 -14.91 3.78
CA VAL A 61 8.67 -15.92 4.80
C VAL A 61 8.38 -17.29 4.22
N ARG A 62 9.34 -18.22 4.29
CA ARG A 62 9.21 -19.58 3.70
C ARG A 62 8.65 -19.54 2.27
N GLU A 63 9.22 -18.66 1.46
CA GLU A 63 8.86 -18.45 0.06
C GLU A 63 7.43 -17.91 -0.21
N ARG A 64 6.67 -17.58 0.83
CA ARG A 64 5.33 -16.98 0.71
C ARG A 64 5.35 -15.49 1.03
N TRP A 65 4.59 -14.71 0.27
CA TRP A 65 4.46 -13.27 0.38
C TRP A 65 3.43 -12.89 1.42
N GLY A 66 3.75 -11.89 2.24
CA GLY A 66 2.83 -11.19 3.13
C GLY A 66 2.97 -9.67 2.97
N ALA A 67 2.10 -8.91 3.62
CA ALA A 67 2.14 -7.45 3.56
C ALA A 67 1.73 -6.76 4.86
N ILE A 68 2.37 -5.63 5.12
CA ILE A 68 1.98 -4.68 6.15
C ILE A 68 1.46 -3.44 5.44
N ALA A 69 0.21 -3.07 5.74
CA ALA A 69 -0.45 -1.93 5.12
C ALA A 69 -1.28 -1.14 6.12
N LYS A 70 -1.38 0.17 5.88
CA LYS A 70 -2.21 1.10 6.64
C LYS A 70 -3.23 1.74 5.71
N SER A 71 -4.52 1.62 6.01
CA SER A 71 -5.56 2.24 5.19
C SER A 71 -6.66 2.86 6.06
N ASN A 72 -7.43 3.76 5.45
CA ASN A 72 -8.69 4.29 5.96
C ASN A 72 -9.85 3.29 5.76
N HIS A 73 -9.70 2.35 4.83
CA HIS A 73 -10.63 1.25 4.62
C HIS A 73 -10.19 0.02 5.42
N SER A 74 -11.15 -0.65 6.06
CA SER A 74 -10.90 -1.77 6.98
C SER A 74 -10.25 -2.97 6.28
N GLY A 75 -10.60 -3.22 5.02
CA GLY A 75 -10.13 -4.36 4.22
C GLY A 75 -8.69 -4.24 3.71
N LEU A 76 -8.08 -3.06 3.71
CA LEU A 76 -6.80 -2.77 3.02
C LEU A 76 -5.61 -2.69 3.98
N ARG A 77 -5.44 -3.72 4.83
CA ARG A 77 -4.47 -3.76 5.94
C ARG A 77 -3.51 -4.96 5.83
N TYR A 78 -3.10 -5.53 6.96
CA TYR A 78 -2.14 -6.64 7.02
C TYR A 78 -2.61 -7.88 6.25
N ARG A 79 -1.64 -8.65 5.77
CA ARG A 79 -1.80 -9.94 5.09
C ARG A 79 -0.72 -10.91 5.57
N GLU A 80 -1.17 -12.07 6.05
CA GLU A 80 -0.30 -13.19 6.43
C GLU A 80 0.58 -13.64 5.25
N PRO A 81 1.80 -14.15 5.48
CA PRO A 81 2.67 -14.62 4.44
C PRO A 81 2.24 -16.01 3.93
N VAL A 82 1.12 -16.07 3.24
CA VAL A 82 0.54 -17.32 2.70
C VAL A 82 0.45 -17.34 1.17
N TYR A 83 0.72 -16.21 0.51
CA TYR A 83 0.53 -16.04 -0.93
C TYR A 83 1.76 -16.48 -1.71
N GLU A 84 1.59 -17.27 -2.77
CA GLU A 84 2.69 -17.76 -3.62
C GLU A 84 3.32 -16.65 -4.45
N SER A 85 2.47 -15.80 -5.00
CA SER A 85 2.87 -14.76 -5.93
C SER A 85 2.43 -13.39 -5.46
N LYS A 86 3.12 -12.36 -5.96
CA LYS A 86 2.70 -10.96 -5.75
C LYS A 86 1.30 -10.70 -6.28
N ARG A 87 0.97 -11.27 -7.45
CA ARG A 87 -0.38 -11.17 -8.01
C ARG A 87 -1.43 -11.72 -7.05
N GLU A 88 -1.17 -12.88 -6.46
CA GLU A 88 -2.09 -13.50 -5.50
C GLU A 88 -2.25 -12.65 -4.23
N LEU A 89 -1.14 -12.16 -3.67
CA LEU A 89 -1.16 -11.19 -2.57
C LEU A 89 -1.99 -9.96 -2.92
N VAL A 90 -1.79 -9.38 -4.10
CA VAL A 90 -2.53 -8.20 -4.59
C VAL A 90 -4.01 -8.52 -4.78
N MET A 91 -4.35 -9.68 -5.34
CA MET A 91 -5.74 -10.12 -5.48
C MET A 91 -6.44 -10.28 -4.12
N SER A 92 -5.73 -10.54 -3.03
CA SER A 92 -6.31 -10.55 -1.68
C SER A 92 -6.84 -9.18 -1.20
N TYR A 93 -6.45 -8.10 -1.88
CA TYR A 93 -6.97 -6.75 -1.64
C TYR A 93 -8.13 -6.38 -2.56
N PHE A 94 -8.32 -7.10 -3.67
CA PHE A 94 -9.22 -6.73 -4.76
C PHE A 94 -10.67 -6.47 -4.31
N GLU A 95 -11.25 -7.39 -3.54
CA GLU A 95 -12.63 -7.25 -3.04
C GLU A 95 -12.78 -6.14 -1.99
N GLY A 96 -11.69 -5.78 -1.29
CA GLY A 96 -11.68 -4.70 -0.31
C GLY A 96 -11.45 -3.32 -0.90
N TYR A 97 -11.03 -3.25 -2.17
CA TYR A 97 -10.74 -2.00 -2.87
C TYR A 97 -12.02 -1.47 -3.52
N LEU A 98 -12.84 -0.83 -2.70
CA LEU A 98 -14.17 -0.36 -3.06
C LEU A 98 -14.28 1.16 -2.90
N ASN A 99 -14.78 1.83 -3.92
CA ASN A 99 -15.16 3.24 -3.81
C ASN A 99 -16.58 3.38 -3.21
N PHE A 100 -16.97 4.62 -2.90
CA PHE A 100 -18.32 4.93 -2.37
C PHE A 100 -19.48 4.60 -3.33
N ARG A 101 -19.19 4.36 -4.63
CA ARG A 101 -20.17 3.87 -5.62
C ARG A 101 -20.31 2.35 -5.64
N ARG A 102 -19.62 1.63 -4.75
CA ARG A 102 -19.56 0.15 -4.65
C ARG A 102 -18.86 -0.51 -5.82
N GLU A 103 -17.98 0.21 -6.50
CA GLU A 103 -17.21 -0.31 -7.63
C GLU A 103 -15.88 -0.86 -7.11
N ARG A 104 -15.43 -1.99 -7.67
CA ARG A 104 -14.10 -2.54 -7.41
C ARG A 104 -13.09 -1.78 -8.25
N THR A 105 -12.14 -1.11 -7.61
CA THR A 105 -11.32 -0.08 -8.26
C THR A 105 -9.87 -0.47 -8.49
N LEU A 106 -9.34 -1.50 -7.80
CA LEU A 106 -7.97 -1.98 -8.01
C LEU A 106 -7.76 -2.50 -9.45
N ARG A 107 -6.71 -2.04 -10.15
CA ARG A 107 -6.45 -2.36 -11.56
C ARG A 107 -5.07 -2.89 -11.84
N ALA A 108 -4.05 -2.37 -11.18
CA ALA A 108 -2.67 -2.78 -11.45
C ALA A 108 -1.81 -2.70 -10.20
N TYR A 109 -0.60 -3.24 -10.32
CA TYR A 109 0.39 -3.18 -9.26
C TYR A 109 1.80 -3.13 -9.82
N SER A 110 2.70 -2.47 -9.11
CA SER A 110 4.09 -2.36 -9.52
C SER A 110 4.92 -3.59 -9.17
N ARG A 111 6.13 -3.66 -9.75
CA ARG A 111 7.17 -4.56 -9.23
C ARG A 111 7.64 -4.08 -7.84
N PRO A 112 8.11 -4.98 -6.95
CA PRO A 112 8.64 -4.55 -5.66
C PRO A 112 9.81 -3.59 -5.82
N VAL A 113 9.75 -2.48 -5.10
CA VAL A 113 10.81 -1.48 -5.01
C VAL A 113 11.57 -1.68 -3.72
N ASN A 114 12.85 -2.02 -3.82
CA ASN A 114 13.73 -2.13 -2.66
C ASN A 114 14.30 -0.76 -2.29
N LEU A 115 13.87 -0.22 -1.15
CA LEU A 115 14.33 1.09 -0.68
C LEU A 115 15.83 1.13 -0.37
N ALA A 116 16.47 -0.01 -0.08
CA ALA A 116 17.91 -0.10 0.13
C ALA A 116 18.71 0.31 -1.13
N SER A 117 18.11 0.20 -2.32
CA SER A 117 18.75 0.65 -3.57
C SER A 117 18.94 2.17 -3.67
N PHE A 118 18.29 2.93 -2.78
CA PHE A 118 18.43 4.39 -2.69
C PHE A 118 19.41 4.83 -1.62
N ASP A 119 19.91 3.94 -0.75
CA ASP A 119 20.75 4.33 0.38
C ASP A 119 21.97 5.17 -0.03
N ARG A 120 22.58 4.87 -1.18
CA ARG A 120 23.71 5.65 -1.71
C ARG A 120 23.31 7.02 -2.25
N ARG A 121 22.14 7.14 -2.87
CA ARG A 121 21.66 8.38 -3.55
C ARG A 121 20.83 9.28 -2.63
N ARG A 122 20.27 8.72 -1.56
CA ARG A 122 19.38 9.34 -0.57
C ARG A 122 19.77 8.83 0.83
N PRO A 123 21.00 9.10 1.29
CA PRO A 123 21.46 8.64 2.60
C PRO A 123 20.57 9.22 3.71
N GLY A 124 20.32 8.42 4.76
CA GLY A 124 19.57 8.88 5.94
C GLY A 124 18.06 9.03 5.75
N TRP A 125 17.47 8.53 4.66
CA TRP A 125 16.02 8.65 4.42
C TRP A 125 15.15 8.16 5.59
N MET A 126 15.58 7.13 6.33
CA MET A 126 14.85 6.60 7.50
C MET A 126 14.75 7.60 8.65
N VAL A 127 15.72 8.53 8.77
CA VAL A 127 15.85 9.48 9.87
C VAL A 127 15.73 10.95 9.44
N SER A 128 15.36 11.16 8.17
CA SER A 128 15.19 12.49 7.57
C SER A 128 14.10 13.28 8.28
N GLU A 129 14.31 14.58 8.48
CA GLU A 129 13.24 15.51 8.88
C GLU A 129 12.47 16.05 7.66
N ALA A 130 13.07 15.98 6.47
CA ALA A 130 12.42 16.34 5.22
C ALA A 130 11.50 15.22 4.71
N ASP A 131 10.48 15.62 3.96
CA ASP A 131 9.57 14.71 3.28
C ASP A 131 10.28 13.92 2.18
N LEU A 132 9.81 12.69 1.97
CA LEU A 132 10.36 11.68 1.07
C LEU A 132 9.56 11.57 -0.23
N TRP A 133 9.09 12.69 -0.79
CA TRP A 133 8.28 12.74 -2.01
C TRP A 133 8.88 12.01 -3.22
N TRP A 134 10.21 11.88 -3.26
CA TRP A 134 10.90 11.07 -4.27
C TRP A 134 10.52 9.58 -4.26
N ILE A 135 9.99 9.05 -3.15
CA ILE A 135 9.49 7.66 -3.06
C ILE A 135 8.21 7.49 -3.87
N PRO A 136 7.09 8.20 -3.57
CA PRO A 136 5.89 8.08 -4.37
C PRO A 136 6.12 8.49 -5.84
N GLU A 137 6.93 9.51 -6.11
CA GLU A 137 7.33 9.89 -7.48
C GLU A 137 7.97 8.71 -8.22
N HIS A 138 8.90 7.99 -7.58
CA HIS A 138 9.49 6.80 -8.20
C HIS A 138 8.49 5.66 -8.37
N LEU A 139 7.54 5.49 -7.43
CA LEU A 139 6.57 4.40 -7.47
C LEU A 139 5.58 4.56 -8.63
N VAL A 140 5.12 5.78 -8.92
CA VAL A 140 4.19 6.03 -10.03
C VAL A 140 4.87 5.95 -11.41
N ASP A 141 6.18 6.19 -11.48
CA ASP A 141 6.92 6.19 -12.76
C ASP A 141 7.33 4.79 -13.24
N ILE A 142 7.38 3.80 -12.35
CA ILE A 142 7.78 2.44 -12.73
C ILE A 142 6.64 1.68 -13.40
N PRO A 143 6.92 0.64 -14.20
CA PRO A 143 5.86 -0.12 -14.85
C PRO A 143 4.96 -0.88 -13.86
N HIS A 144 3.65 -0.79 -14.09
CA HIS A 144 2.63 -1.58 -13.39
C HIS A 144 2.05 -2.68 -14.28
N VAL A 145 1.75 -3.80 -13.64
CA VAL A 145 1.16 -4.98 -14.26
C VAL A 145 -0.34 -4.95 -14.03
N ARG A 146 -1.13 -4.94 -15.12
CA ARG A 146 -2.59 -5.02 -15.04
C ARG A 146 -3.04 -6.36 -14.44
N LEU A 147 -4.00 -6.30 -13.53
CA LEU A 147 -4.58 -7.47 -12.87
C LEU A 147 -5.66 -8.14 -13.71
N LEU A 148 -6.39 -7.33 -14.47
CA LEU A 148 -7.59 -7.71 -15.20
C LEU A 148 -7.45 -7.39 -16.69
N THR A 149 -8.15 -8.16 -17.51
CA THR A 149 -8.32 -7.82 -18.93
C THR A 149 -9.44 -6.80 -19.09
N PRO A 150 -9.46 -6.01 -20.19
CA PRO A 150 -10.55 -5.08 -20.46
C PRO A 150 -11.94 -5.73 -20.56
N ALA A 151 -12.01 -7.03 -20.89
CA ALA A 151 -13.25 -7.78 -20.90
C ALA A 151 -13.76 -8.06 -19.48
N VAL A 152 -12.87 -8.48 -18.57
CA VAL A 152 -13.21 -8.73 -17.16
C VAL A 152 -13.60 -7.43 -16.46
N GLU A 153 -12.86 -6.34 -16.68
CA GLU A 153 -13.15 -5.03 -16.08
C GLU A 153 -14.56 -4.53 -16.39
N ARG A 154 -15.01 -4.68 -17.65
CA ARG A 154 -16.37 -4.28 -18.08
C ARG A 154 -17.47 -5.17 -17.52
N ALA A 155 -17.14 -6.40 -17.13
CA ALA A 155 -18.09 -7.36 -16.57
C ALA A 155 -18.19 -7.31 -15.04
N LEU A 156 -17.39 -6.46 -14.37
CA LEU A 156 -17.43 -6.33 -12.91
C LEU A 156 -18.80 -5.83 -12.44
N THR A 157 -19.36 -6.52 -11.48
CA THR A 157 -20.58 -6.10 -10.80
C THR A 157 -20.25 -5.13 -9.67
N ARG A 158 -21.26 -4.37 -9.23
CA ARG A 158 -21.16 -3.58 -8.00
C ARG A 158 -21.19 -4.50 -6.78
N ALA A 159 -20.44 -4.14 -5.76
CA ALA A 159 -20.53 -4.78 -4.46
C ALA A 159 -21.91 -4.51 -3.83
N ASP A 160 -22.34 -5.43 -2.96
CA ASP A 160 -23.53 -5.22 -2.16
C ASP A 160 -23.27 -4.17 -1.07
N ARG A 161 -24.35 -3.71 -0.43
CA ARG A 161 -24.28 -2.64 0.56
C ARG A 161 -23.54 -3.06 1.84
N ARG A 162 -23.68 -4.33 2.25
CA ARG A 162 -23.03 -4.86 3.46
C ARG A 162 -21.51 -4.87 3.29
N SER A 163 -21.02 -5.23 2.11
CA SER A 163 -19.59 -5.19 1.79
C SER A 163 -19.01 -3.76 1.87
N LEU A 164 -19.74 -2.75 1.37
CA LEU A 164 -19.35 -1.34 1.52
C LEU A 164 -19.37 -0.90 2.99
N GLU A 165 -20.45 -1.18 3.72
CA GLU A 165 -20.55 -0.78 5.13
C GLU A 165 -19.44 -1.42 5.98
N ALA A 166 -19.08 -2.67 5.69
CA ALA A 166 -17.95 -3.35 6.32
C ALA A 166 -16.61 -2.69 5.99
N SER A 167 -16.40 -2.24 4.74
CA SER A 167 -15.15 -1.57 4.33
C SER A 167 -14.96 -0.22 5.02
N LEU A 168 -16.05 0.44 5.42
CA LEU A 168 -16.07 1.75 6.06
C LEU A 168 -15.99 1.72 7.60
N VAL A 169 -15.94 0.54 8.23
CA VAL A 169 -15.77 0.45 9.68
C VAL A 169 -14.43 1.06 10.10
N GLY A 170 -14.50 2.13 10.92
CA GLY A 170 -13.32 2.88 11.37
C GLY A 170 -12.78 3.89 10.36
N HIS A 171 -13.48 4.11 9.24
CA HIS A 171 -13.15 5.12 8.23
C HIS A 171 -13.28 6.53 8.81
N ARG A 172 -12.28 7.37 8.56
CA ARG A 172 -12.31 8.80 8.90
C ARG A 172 -12.75 9.62 7.69
N PRO A 173 -13.88 10.34 7.75
CA PRO A 173 -14.28 11.25 6.68
C PRO A 173 -13.26 12.39 6.54
N HIS A 174 -13.13 12.90 5.32
CA HIS A 174 -12.34 14.09 5.00
C HIS A 174 -13.07 15.37 5.41
#